data_AF-A0A4Q3W1S6-F1
#
_entry.id   AF-A0A4Q3W1S6-F1
#
_cell.length_a   1.000
_cell.length_b   1.000
_cell.length_c   1.000
_cell.angle_alpha   90.00
_cell.angle_beta   90.00
_cell.angle_gamma   90.00
#
_symmetry.space_group_name_H-M   'P 1'
#
loop_
_entity.id
_entity.type
_entity.pdbx_description
1 polymer ?
#
loop_
_entity_poly.entity_id
_entity_poly.type
_entity_poly.pdbx_seq_one_letter_code
_entity_poly.pdbx_strand_id
1 'polypeptide(L)'
;MFRRLYWVTEQMEADGRSAVTGVYTSIPDLLRHGLHWGDDAHGLRVTLTKLDSEKEPLGVWSPPDYEGLAEALQPYVRTDEMAPEHVDALLNRLRSRIVPA
;
A
#
# COMPACT_ATOMS: atom_id res chain seq x y z
N MET A 1 -16.91 13.55 6.50
CA MET A 1 -17.25 12.18 6.96
C MET A 1 -16.01 11.33 6.72
N PHE A 2 -15.44 10.72 7.75
CA PHE A 2 -14.29 9.81 7.60
C PHE A 2 -14.73 8.51 6.91
N ARG A 3 -14.16 8.17 5.76
CA ARG A 3 -14.34 6.85 5.13
C ARG A 3 -13.39 5.86 5.80
N ARG A 4 -13.89 4.66 6.13
CA ARG A 4 -13.04 3.59 6.67
C ARG A 4 -12.26 2.98 5.52
N LEU A 5 -11.00 3.39 5.42
CA LEU A 5 -10.04 2.92 4.42
C LEU A 5 -9.21 1.79 5.00
N TYR A 6 -8.87 0.84 4.14
CA TYR A 6 -8.08 -0.34 4.50
C TYR A 6 -6.97 -0.52 3.48
N TRP A 7 -5.79 -0.82 4.02
CA TRP A 7 -4.59 -1.16 3.29
C TRP A 7 -4.41 -2.67 3.33
N VAL A 8 -4.40 -3.31 2.18
CA VAL A 8 -4.10 -4.73 2.05
C VAL A 8 -2.69 -4.85 1.50
N THR A 9 -1.87 -5.70 2.12
CA THR A 9 -0.55 -6.04 1.61
C THR A 9 -0.56 -7.46 1.07
N GLU A 10 0.04 -7.66 -0.09
CA GLU A 10 0.19 -8.98 -0.71
C GLU A 10 1.64 -9.21 -1.10
N GLN A 11 2.21 -10.35 -0.70
CA GLN A 11 3.49 -10.79 -1.23
C GLN A 11 3.28 -11.44 -2.59
N MET A 12 4.10 -11.04 -3.57
CA MET A 12 4.09 -11.58 -4.92
C MET A 12 5.23 -12.57 -5.06
N GLU A 13 4.93 -13.76 -5.57
CA GLU A 13 5.91 -14.80 -5.91
C GLU A 13 6.31 -14.70 -7.39
N ALA A 14 7.44 -15.30 -7.76
CA ALA A 14 7.98 -15.24 -9.12
C ALA A 14 7.12 -15.98 -10.16
N ASP A 15 6.28 -16.92 -9.73
CA ASP A 15 5.36 -17.67 -10.60
C ASP A 15 4.02 -16.94 -10.84
N GLY A 16 3.88 -15.71 -10.35
CA GLY A 16 2.68 -14.89 -10.48
C GLY A 16 1.61 -15.15 -9.40
N ARG A 17 1.85 -16.04 -8.44
CA ARG A 17 0.99 -16.17 -7.26
C ARG A 17 1.15 -14.97 -6.33
N SER A 18 0.10 -14.63 -5.61
CA SER A 18 0.15 -13.69 -4.49
C SER A 18 -0.54 -14.23 -3.26
N ALA A 19 -0.06 -13.82 -2.09
CA ALA A 19 -0.65 -14.14 -0.80
C ALA A 19 -0.85 -12.86 0.01
N VAL A 20 -2.07 -12.64 0.51
CA VAL A 20 -2.37 -11.54 1.43
C VAL A 20 -1.60 -11.76 2.74
N THR A 21 -0.80 -10.77 3.13
CA THR A 21 0.03 -10.81 4.34
C THR A 21 -0.53 -9.97 5.47
N GLY A 22 -1.44 -9.04 5.19
CA GLY A 22 -2.09 -8.26 6.24
C GLY A 22 -3.10 -7.24 5.74
N VAL A 23 -3.88 -6.74 6.68
CA VAL A 23 -4.86 -5.67 6.49
C VAL A 23 -4.70 -4.62 7.58
N TYR A 24 -4.57 -3.36 7.20
CA TYR A 24 -4.24 -2.25 8.10
C TYR A 24 -5.21 -1.09 7.90
N THR A 25 -5.57 -0.41 8.99
CA THR A 25 -6.54 0.70 8.96
C THR A 25 -5.89 2.07 8.82
N SER A 26 -4.55 2.14 8.90
CA SER A 26 -3.81 3.39 8.85
C SER A 26 -2.44 3.20 8.20
N ILE A 27 -1.88 4.29 7.65
CA ILE A 27 -0.52 4.28 7.12
C ILE A 27 0.52 4.03 8.24
N PRO A 28 0.41 4.62 9.45
CA PRO A 28 1.32 4.27 10.55
C PRO A 28 1.35 2.78 10.90
N ASP A 29 0.18 2.11 10.95
CA ASP A 29 0.12 0.67 11.21
C ASP A 29 0.74 -0.14 10.08
N LEU A 30 0.43 0.23 8.82
CA LEU A 30 1.04 -0.35 7.64
C LEU A 30 2.57 -0.24 7.67
N LEU A 31 3.10 0.96 7.96
CA LEU A 31 4.53 1.22 8.07
C LEU A 31 5.21 0.37 9.16
N ARG A 32 4.55 0.21 10.31
CA ARG A 32 5.11 -0.49 11.47
C ARG A 32 5.01 -2.01 11.36
N HIS A 33 3.96 -2.52 10.72
CA HIS A 33 3.59 -3.93 10.80
C HIS A 33 3.38 -4.61 9.44
N GLY A 34 3.09 -3.86 8.38
CA GLY A 34 2.65 -4.43 7.10
C GLY A 34 3.68 -4.44 5.99
N LEU A 35 4.70 -3.60 6.07
CA LEU A 35 5.75 -3.54 5.06
C LEU A 35 6.86 -4.56 5.36
N HIS A 36 6.49 -5.84 5.31
CA HIS A 36 7.38 -6.98 5.43
C HIS A 36 7.45 -7.74 4.09
N TRP A 37 8.65 -7.79 3.53
CA TRP A 37 8.95 -8.61 2.36
C TRP A 37 9.56 -9.91 2.84
N GLY A 38 8.96 -11.04 2.47
CA GLY A 38 9.56 -12.36 2.68
C GLY A 38 10.87 -12.46 1.89
N ASP A 39 11.77 -13.33 2.35
CA ASP A 39 13.09 -13.47 1.74
C ASP A 39 13.02 -13.90 0.26
N ASP A 40 11.99 -14.68 -0.10
CA ASP A 40 11.74 -15.16 -1.46
C ASP A 40 10.69 -14.34 -2.24
N ALA A 41 10.21 -13.22 -1.67
CA ALA A 41 9.17 -12.41 -2.31
C ALA A 41 9.74 -11.61 -3.48
N HIS A 42 9.15 -11.77 -4.66
CA HIS A 42 9.48 -10.95 -5.84
C HIS A 42 8.98 -9.50 -5.67
N GLY A 43 7.98 -9.29 -4.82
CA GLY A 43 7.48 -7.95 -4.56
C GLY A 43 6.43 -7.90 -3.46
N LEU A 44 6.07 -6.67 -3.07
CA LEU A 44 4.97 -6.41 -2.16
C LEU A 44 3.96 -5.50 -2.87
N ARG A 45 2.78 -6.02 -3.17
CA ARG A 45 1.67 -5.22 -3.66
C ARG A 45 0.94 -4.60 -2.48
N VAL A 46 0.54 -3.35 -2.64
CA VAL A 46 -0.25 -2.60 -1.67
C VAL A 46 -1.55 -2.17 -2.34
N THR A 47 -2.67 -2.44 -1.70
CA THR A 47 -4.00 -2.13 -2.18
C THR A 47 -4.72 -1.24 -1.18
N LEU A 48 -5.30 -0.13 -1.64
CA LEU A 48 -6.18 0.71 -0.85
C LEU A 48 -7.63 0.41 -1.22
N THR A 49 -8.46 0.08 -0.23
CA THR A 49 -9.87 -0.24 -0.47
C THR A 49 -10.77 0.33 0.62
N LYS A 50 -12.07 0.39 0.33
CA LYS A 50 -13.11 0.73 1.31
C LYS A 50 -13.76 -0.57 1.81
N LEU A 51 -13.92 -0.69 3.12
CA LEU A 51 -14.64 -1.82 3.70
C LEU A 51 -16.10 -1.83 3.26
N ASP A 52 -16.64 -3.03 3.06
CA ASP A 52 -18.03 -3.29 2.68
C ASP A 52 -18.43 -2.55 1.39
N SER A 53 -17.49 -2.49 0.44
CA SER A 53 -17.70 -1.92 -0.88
C SER A 53 -17.62 -3.02 -1.93
N GLU A 54 -18.69 -3.19 -2.70
CA GLU A 54 -18.69 -4.05 -3.89
C GLU A 54 -17.96 -3.41 -5.09
N LYS A 55 -17.49 -2.17 -4.92
CA LYS A 55 -16.70 -1.46 -5.94
C LYS A 55 -15.26 -1.96 -5.95
N GLU A 56 -14.62 -1.75 -7.10
CA GLU A 56 -13.18 -1.96 -7.25
C GLU A 56 -12.37 -1.21 -6.18
N PRO A 57 -11.17 -1.71 -5.84
CA PRO A 57 -10.26 -1.01 -4.93
C PRO A 57 -10.02 0.43 -5.37
N LEU A 58 -9.76 1.29 -4.40
CA LEU A 58 -9.44 2.71 -4.63
C LEU A 58 -8.08 2.88 -5.31
N GLY A 59 -7.22 1.88 -5.19
CA GLY A 59 -6.01 1.73 -5.99
C GLY A 59 -5.24 0.48 -5.61
N VAL A 60 -4.43 0.00 -6.54
CA VAL A 60 -3.57 -1.17 -6.41
C VAL A 60 -2.21 -0.79 -6.98
N TRP A 61 -1.16 -0.92 -6.18
CA TRP A 61 0.20 -0.52 -6.57
C TRP A 61 1.18 -1.62 -6.23
N SER A 62 2.11 -1.86 -7.14
CA SER A 62 3.13 -2.89 -7.02
C SER A 62 4.52 -2.36 -7.39
N PRO A 63 5.60 -3.07 -7.03
CA PRO A 63 6.94 -2.74 -7.48
C PRO A 63 7.05 -2.70 -9.02
N PRO A 64 8.10 -2.05 -9.56
CA PRO A 64 9.24 -1.48 -8.84
C PRO A 64 8.99 -0.08 -8.26
N ASP A 65 8.15 0.75 -8.86
CA ASP A 65 8.08 2.18 -8.59
C ASP A 65 6.83 2.63 -7.83
N TYR A 66 5.81 1.77 -7.75
CA TYR A 66 4.49 2.10 -7.23
C TYR A 66 3.91 3.35 -7.92
N GLU A 67 4.00 3.38 -9.25
CA GLU A 67 3.56 4.49 -10.10
C GLU A 67 2.13 4.95 -9.77
N GLY A 68 1.93 6.27 -9.68
CA GLY A 68 0.62 6.87 -9.44
C GLY A 68 0.13 6.82 -7.99
N LEU A 69 0.85 6.16 -7.07
CA LEU A 69 0.46 6.09 -5.65
C LEU A 69 0.42 7.47 -5.00
N ALA A 70 1.43 8.30 -5.23
CA ALA A 70 1.52 9.63 -4.60
C ALA A 70 0.34 10.52 -5.01
N GLU A 71 0.02 10.54 -6.31
CA GLU A 71 -1.07 11.28 -6.91
C GLU A 71 -2.43 10.78 -6.41
N ALA A 72 -2.59 9.46 -6.33
CA ALA A 72 -3.83 8.84 -5.86
C ALA A 72 -4.11 9.14 -4.39
N LEU A 73 -3.08 9.41 -3.57
CA LEU A 73 -3.26 9.75 -2.16
C LEU A 73 -3.58 11.24 -1.90
N GLN A 74 -3.31 12.13 -2.86
CA GLN A 74 -3.57 13.57 -2.73
C GLN A 74 -5.01 13.92 -2.31
N PRO A 75 -6.07 13.29 -2.85
CA PRO A 75 -7.44 13.59 -2.43
C PRO A 75 -7.70 13.31 -0.95
N TYR A 76 -7.03 12.32 -0.35
CA TYR A 76 -7.20 11.96 1.06
C TYR A 76 -6.41 12.87 2.00
N VAL A 77 -5.27 13.39 1.52
CA VAL A 77 -4.50 14.42 2.22
C VAL A 77 -5.28 15.73 2.25
N ARG A 78 -5.86 16.14 1.10
CA ARG A 78 -6.66 17.38 1.00
C ARG A 78 -7.92 17.38 1.87
N THR A 79 -8.41 16.20 2.25
CA THR A 79 -9.60 16.03 3.11
C THR A 79 -9.24 15.70 4.56
N ASP A 80 -7.96 15.85 4.96
CA ASP A 80 -7.43 15.55 6.30
C ASP A 80 -7.66 14.10 6.76
N GLU A 81 -7.86 13.17 5.81
CA GLU A 81 -8.02 11.75 6.12
C GLU A 81 -6.68 11.03 6.25
N MET A 82 -5.63 11.59 5.65
CA MET A 82 -4.26 11.13 5.75
C MET A 82 -3.35 12.31 5.99
N ALA A 83 -2.39 12.16 6.92
CA ALA A 83 -1.38 13.17 7.15
C ALA A 83 -0.31 13.11 6.04
N PRO A 84 0.11 14.26 5.46
CA PRO A 84 1.14 14.30 4.41
C PRO A 84 2.41 13.54 4.79
N GLU A 85 2.89 13.71 6.03
CA GLU A 85 4.10 13.08 6.54
C GLU A 85 4.03 11.56 6.57
N HIS A 86 2.83 11.00 6.79
CA HIS A 86 2.62 9.54 6.73
C HIS A 86 2.69 9.04 5.28
N VAL A 87 2.12 9.80 4.33
CA VAL A 87 2.17 9.48 2.90
C VAL A 87 3.63 9.49 2.41
N ASP A 88 4.39 10.54 2.76
CA ASP A 88 5.80 10.64 2.39
C ASP A 88 6.63 9.50 2.98
N ALA A 89 6.40 9.16 4.24
CA ALA A 89 7.07 8.03 4.89
C ALA A 89 6.75 6.68 4.20
N LEU A 90 5.49 6.47 3.79
CA LEU A 90 5.08 5.28 3.04
C LEU A 90 5.79 5.18 1.69
N LEU A 91 5.77 6.25 0.90
CA LEU A 91 6.41 6.29 -0.41
C LEU A 91 7.91 6.02 -0.32
N ASN A 92 8.59 6.67 0.63
CA ASN A 92 10.02 6.46 0.88
C ASN A 92 10.30 5.02 1.29
N ARG A 93 9.46 4.43 2.17
CA ARG A 93 9.65 3.05 2.61
C ARG A 93 9.47 2.05 1.47
N LEU A 94 8.44 2.21 0.63
CA LEU A 94 8.18 1.35 -0.52
C LEU A 94 9.30 1.42 -1.57
N ARG A 95 9.84 2.62 -1.83
CA ARG A 95 10.94 2.85 -2.79
C ARG A 95 12.31 2.43 -2.26
N SER A 96 12.51 2.40 -0.94
CA SER A 96 13.81 2.05 -0.34
C SER A 96 14.26 0.60 -0.59
N ARG A 97 13.34 -0.29 -1.00
CA ARG A 97 13.62 -1.71 -1.25
C ARG A 97 13.38 -2.10 -2.72
N ILE A 98 13.55 -1.17 -3.65
CA ILE A 98 13.71 -1.50 -5.07
C ILE A 98 14.97 -2.35 -5.19
N VAL A 99 14.80 -3.67 -5.25
CA VAL A 99 15.87 -4.57 -5.63
C VAL A 99 16.15 -4.27 -7.11
N PRO A 100 17.37 -3.81 -7.47
CA PRO A 100 17.70 -3.68 -8.88
C PRO A 100 17.55 -5.04 -9.56
N ALA A 101 16.86 -5.04 -10.71
CA ALA A 101 16.62 -6.21 -11.54
C ALA A 101 17.90 -6.90 -11.98
#